data_AF-A0A7Z9Q247-F1
#
_entry.id   AF-A0A7Z9Q247-F1
#
_cell.length_a   1.000
_cell.length_b   1.000
_cell.length_c   1.000
_cell.angle_alpha   90.00
_cell.angle_beta   90.00
_cell.angle_gamma   90.00
#
_symmetry.space_group_name_H-M   'P 1'
#
loop_
_entity.id
_entity.type
_entity.pdbx_description
1 polymer ?
#
loop_
_entity_poly.entity_id
_entity_poly.type
_entity_poly.pdbx_seq_one_letter_code
_entity_poly.pdbx_strand_id
1 'polypeptide(L)'
;MASIEANGDVNVTGGLLGYGSIIAGGDVTIKASSGLRAAPDLGVLVKGNNIIINAATEPEPALPGEPINVDYAIYRSAIVAESGGDWTQYNNWLDHDAATRGPIITNLKTQSSGATASSHWATFNAEIGGGGPYPASLLSSWPGGNINLGQYMRLKEYYQTVATGYNDGDGDVTWLNLSSREDDVSGRIQNVLNGIAQWAESYKKTFQAYLDSPDPGLPDMFIEGLLYADDSIIVNASGKSVRLEGAVVAKTGDIKINGASKAEAIYDRELVDNLYSAGGTGPMLLEKVFMTFE
;
A
#
# COMPACT_ATOMS: atom_id res chain seq x y z
N MET A 1 13.37 -6.49 -9.24
CA MET A 1 12.66 -7.53 -8.48
C MET A 1 13.42 -7.76 -7.20
N ALA A 2 12.76 -7.66 -6.05
CA ALA A 2 13.36 -7.96 -4.76
C ALA A 2 12.69 -9.22 -4.20
N SER A 3 13.50 -10.21 -3.83
CA SER A 3 13.06 -11.38 -3.05
C SER A 3 13.75 -11.35 -1.69
N ILE A 4 13.00 -11.72 -0.66
CA ILE A 4 13.55 -12.08 0.64
C ILE A 4 13.58 -13.60 0.67
N GLU A 5 14.78 -14.16 0.58
CA GLU A 5 15.00 -15.60 0.60
C GLU A 5 15.79 -15.99 1.84
N ALA A 6 15.23 -16.88 2.65
CA ALA A 6 15.88 -17.40 3.84
C ALA A 6 15.68 -18.91 3.95
N ASN A 7 16.73 -19.63 4.37
CA ASN A 7 16.63 -21.07 4.64
C ASN A 7 15.91 -21.40 5.96
N GLY A 8 15.80 -20.42 6.87
CA GLY A 8 15.08 -20.52 8.14
C GLY A 8 13.85 -19.62 8.15
N ASP A 9 13.49 -19.13 9.34
CA ASP A 9 12.31 -18.28 9.51
C ASP A 9 12.53 -16.85 8.97
N VAL A 10 11.46 -16.24 8.48
CA VAL A 10 11.40 -14.82 8.13
C VAL A 10 10.40 -14.13 9.05
N ASN A 11 10.87 -13.21 9.87
CA ASN A 11 10.04 -12.40 10.74
C ASN A 11 10.10 -10.94 10.31
N VAL A 12 8.99 -10.43 9.79
CA VAL A 12 8.85 -9.01 9.45
C VAL A 12 8.02 -8.31 10.51
N THR A 13 8.71 -7.52 11.32
CA THR A 13 8.15 -6.86 12.52
C THR A 13 7.55 -5.49 12.25
N GLY A 14 7.84 -4.89 11.08
CA GLY A 14 7.21 -3.67 10.57
C GLY A 14 6.20 -3.95 9.45
N GLY A 15 5.52 -2.92 8.97
CA GLY A 15 4.63 -3.03 7.81
C GLY A 15 5.39 -3.39 6.54
N LEU A 16 4.79 -4.27 5.74
CA LEU A 16 5.30 -4.63 4.42
C LEU A 16 4.48 -3.92 3.35
N LEU A 17 5.17 -3.13 2.52
CA LEU A 17 4.60 -2.44 1.35
C LEU A 17 5.50 -2.65 0.14
N GLY A 18 4.89 -2.91 -1.02
CA GLY A 18 5.58 -3.02 -2.30
C GLY A 18 5.47 -4.40 -2.94
N TYR A 19 6.25 -4.58 -4.00
CA TYR A 19 6.23 -5.75 -4.87
C TYR A 19 7.45 -6.65 -4.61
N GLY A 20 7.24 -7.96 -4.49
CA GLY A 20 8.34 -8.91 -4.27
C GLY A 20 7.88 -10.30 -3.86
N SER A 21 8.81 -11.15 -3.47
CA SER A 21 8.50 -12.48 -2.92
C SER A 21 9.17 -12.67 -1.56
N ILE A 22 8.50 -13.40 -0.68
CA ILE A 22 9.06 -13.86 0.59
C ILE A 22 9.06 -15.39 0.53
N ILE A 23 10.24 -15.97 0.54
CA ILE A 23 10.42 -17.42 0.50
C ILE A 23 11.28 -17.81 1.71
N ALA A 24 10.63 -18.44 2.68
CA ALA A 24 11.27 -19.01 3.84
C ALA A 24 11.30 -20.54 3.74
N GLY A 25 12.42 -21.15 4.15
CA GLY A 25 12.50 -22.58 4.43
C GLY A 25 11.88 -22.96 5.77
N GLY A 26 11.74 -21.99 6.68
CA GLY A 26 11.00 -22.09 7.94
C GLY A 26 9.69 -21.30 7.90
N ASP A 27 9.26 -20.77 9.04
CA ASP A 27 8.01 -20.03 9.16
C ASP A 27 8.14 -18.59 8.65
N VAL A 28 7.05 -18.03 8.13
CA VAL A 28 6.92 -16.62 7.78
C VAL A 28 5.96 -15.97 8.77
N THR A 29 6.46 -15.02 9.55
CA THR A 29 5.62 -14.14 10.37
C THR A 29 5.65 -12.73 9.81
N ILE A 30 4.47 -12.20 9.49
CA ILE A 30 4.28 -10.86 8.98
C ILE A 30 3.39 -10.09 9.95
N LYS A 31 3.84 -8.90 10.34
CA LYS A 31 2.95 -7.88 10.90
C LYS A 31 2.29 -7.16 9.73
N ALA A 32 1.00 -7.40 9.52
CA ALA A 32 0.23 -6.62 8.58
C ALA A 32 -0.26 -5.38 9.32
N SER A 33 0.59 -4.34 9.37
CA SER A 33 0.10 -2.94 9.35
C SER A 33 -0.31 -2.61 7.93
N SER A 34 -1.15 -3.51 7.41
CA SER A 34 -1.92 -3.46 6.21
C SER A 34 -1.13 -3.67 4.88
N GLY A 35 -1.72 -4.44 3.97
CA GLY A 35 -1.51 -4.40 2.54
C GLY A 35 -0.23 -4.92 1.86
N LEU A 36 -0.09 -6.23 1.69
CA LEU A 36 0.87 -6.81 0.72
C LEU A 36 0.18 -6.92 -0.66
N ARG A 37 0.72 -6.28 -1.72
CA ARG A 37 0.16 -6.36 -3.09
C ARG A 37 1.11 -6.96 -4.11
N ALA A 38 0.58 -7.88 -4.90
CA ALA A 38 1.09 -8.29 -6.19
C ALA A 38 1.28 -7.10 -7.15
N ALA A 39 2.37 -7.12 -7.92
CA ALA A 39 2.43 -6.30 -9.14
C ALA A 39 1.59 -6.97 -10.21
N PRO A 40 0.94 -6.22 -11.14
CA PRO A 40 0.22 -6.79 -12.28
C PRO A 40 1.04 -7.83 -13.07
N ASP A 41 2.35 -7.61 -13.13
CA ASP A 41 3.26 -8.39 -13.96
C ASP A 41 3.93 -9.56 -13.22
N LEU A 42 3.88 -9.62 -11.88
CA LEU A 42 4.81 -10.48 -11.12
C LEU A 42 4.25 -11.15 -9.87
N GLY A 43 3.13 -10.68 -9.30
CA GLY A 43 2.58 -11.35 -8.12
C GLY A 43 3.45 -11.22 -6.88
N VAL A 44 2.85 -11.33 -5.70
CA VAL A 44 3.62 -11.61 -4.49
C VAL A 44 3.41 -13.08 -4.15
N LEU A 45 4.51 -13.84 -4.13
CA LEU A 45 4.54 -15.18 -3.54
C LEU A 45 5.02 -15.05 -2.10
N VAL A 46 4.15 -15.38 -1.14
CA VAL A 46 4.56 -15.65 0.24
C VAL A 46 4.61 -17.16 0.42
N LYS A 47 5.79 -17.69 0.68
CA LYS A 47 6.03 -19.11 0.94
C LYS A 47 6.73 -19.30 2.28
N GLY A 48 6.20 -20.20 3.09
CA GLY A 48 6.82 -20.66 4.33
C GLY A 48 6.27 -22.02 4.76
N ASN A 49 6.81 -22.55 5.85
CA ASN A 49 6.27 -23.73 6.51
C ASN A 49 4.91 -23.39 7.14
N ASN A 50 4.86 -22.42 8.05
CA ASN A 50 3.65 -21.69 8.42
C ASN A 50 3.69 -20.25 7.91
N ILE A 51 2.53 -19.69 7.57
CA ILE A 51 2.38 -18.25 7.32
C ILE A 51 1.50 -17.67 8.42
N ILE A 52 2.05 -16.77 9.23
CA ILE A 52 1.37 -16.11 10.34
C ILE A 52 1.28 -14.62 10.04
N ILE A 53 0.07 -14.10 9.93
CA ILE A 53 -0.21 -12.70 9.64
C ILE A 53 -0.90 -12.09 10.85
N ASN A 54 -0.25 -11.14 11.51
CA ASN A 54 -0.79 -10.49 12.70
C ASN A 54 -1.21 -9.06 12.38
N ALA A 55 -2.39 -8.66 12.83
CA ALA A 55 -2.80 -7.27 12.84
C ALA A 55 -1.80 -6.44 13.66
N ALA A 56 -1.58 -5.20 13.23
CA ALA A 56 -0.76 -4.30 14.01
C ALA A 56 -1.50 -3.77 15.26
N THR A 57 -0.76 -3.59 16.35
CA THR A 57 -1.26 -3.26 17.70
C THR A 57 -1.06 -1.80 18.10
N GLU A 58 -0.38 -1.01 17.27
CA GLU A 58 -0.15 0.42 17.50
C GLU A 58 -1.33 1.24 16.91
N PRO A 59 -1.47 2.55 17.19
CA PRO A 59 -2.50 3.39 16.56
C PRO A 59 -2.33 3.38 15.03
N GLU A 60 -3.15 2.60 14.35
CA GLU A 60 -3.03 2.37 12.91
C GLU A 60 -3.89 3.37 12.09
N PRO A 61 -3.40 3.76 10.91
CA PRO A 61 -4.12 4.60 9.94
C PRO A 61 -5.15 3.80 9.14
N ALA A 62 -6.08 4.48 8.48
CA ALA A 62 -7.11 3.86 7.63
C ALA A 62 -6.56 3.24 6.33
N LEU A 63 -5.24 3.32 6.10
CA LEU A 63 -4.53 2.55 5.10
C LEU A 63 -3.22 1.97 5.64
N PRO A 64 -2.79 0.84 5.09
CA PRO A 64 -1.43 0.67 4.64
C PRO A 64 -0.16 1.06 5.42
N GLY A 65 0.00 1.10 6.75
CA GLY A 65 1.33 1.33 7.34
C GLY A 65 1.86 2.77 7.21
N GLU A 66 0.96 3.74 7.09
CA GLU A 66 1.26 5.16 6.99
C GLU A 66 0.36 5.93 7.97
N PRO A 67 0.80 6.35 9.19
CA PRO A 67 -0.03 6.94 10.26
C PRO A 67 -1.12 7.95 9.83
N ILE A 68 -0.92 8.60 8.69
CA ILE A 68 -1.83 9.56 8.06
C ILE A 68 -2.51 8.92 6.85
N ASN A 69 -3.81 9.11 6.73
CA ASN A 69 -4.60 8.60 5.61
C ASN A 69 -4.12 9.17 4.25
N VAL A 70 -4.35 8.43 3.17
CA VAL A 70 -4.22 9.02 1.82
C VAL A 70 -5.37 10.00 1.63
N ASP A 71 -5.04 11.26 1.38
CA ASP A 71 -6.03 12.27 1.06
C ASP A 71 -6.44 12.16 -0.42
N TYR A 72 -7.43 11.32 -0.69
CA TYR A 72 -7.97 11.13 -2.04
C TYR A 72 -8.45 12.44 -2.68
N ALA A 73 -8.89 13.43 -1.90
CA ALA A 73 -9.35 14.70 -2.44
C ALA A 73 -8.19 15.56 -2.95
N ILE A 74 -7.05 15.54 -2.26
CA ILE A 74 -5.81 16.19 -2.73
C ILE A 74 -5.34 15.54 -4.04
N TYR A 75 -5.25 14.20 -4.09
CA TYR A 75 -4.83 13.49 -5.31
C TYR A 75 -5.80 13.73 -6.46
N ARG A 76 -7.12 13.63 -6.22
CA ARG A 76 -8.14 13.91 -7.23
C ARG A 76 -8.00 15.32 -7.80
N SER A 77 -7.82 16.32 -6.95
CA SER A 77 -7.67 17.72 -7.38
C SER A 77 -6.39 17.94 -8.20
N ALA A 78 -5.27 17.34 -7.76
CA ALA A 78 -4.00 17.39 -8.47
C ALA A 78 -4.10 16.71 -9.85
N ILE A 79 -4.76 15.54 -9.93
CA ILE A 79 -4.96 14.82 -11.20
C ILE A 79 -5.81 15.62 -12.17
N VAL A 80 -6.92 16.21 -11.72
CA VAL A 80 -7.76 17.07 -12.58
C VAL A 80 -6.95 18.25 -13.14
N ALA A 81 -6.09 18.85 -12.33
CA ALA A 81 -5.24 19.96 -12.77
C ALA A 81 -4.15 19.51 -13.76
N GLU A 82 -3.50 18.37 -13.49
CA GLU A 82 -2.45 17.81 -14.35
C GLU A 82 -3.00 17.38 -15.72
N SER A 83 -4.15 16.69 -15.72
CA SER A 83 -4.72 16.09 -16.91
C SER A 83 -5.63 17.01 -17.71
N GLY A 84 -5.90 18.23 -17.21
CA GLY A 84 -6.91 19.11 -17.78
C GLY A 84 -8.32 18.53 -17.76
N GLY A 85 -8.58 17.55 -16.88
CA GLY A 85 -9.85 16.82 -16.77
C GLY A 85 -9.96 15.57 -17.65
N ASP A 86 -8.95 15.22 -18.45
CA ASP A 86 -8.91 13.96 -19.20
C ASP A 86 -8.28 12.83 -18.38
N TRP A 87 -9.10 11.92 -17.87
CA TRP A 87 -8.65 10.81 -17.03
C TRP A 87 -8.15 9.59 -17.83
N THR A 88 -8.05 9.65 -19.16
CA THR A 88 -7.70 8.48 -19.99
C THR A 88 -6.41 7.80 -19.54
N GLN A 89 -5.35 8.58 -19.27
CA GLN A 89 -4.05 8.05 -18.81
C GLN A 89 -4.13 7.44 -17.39
N TYR A 90 -5.04 7.92 -16.55
CA TYR A 90 -5.22 7.39 -15.20
C TYR A 90 -6.14 6.17 -15.19
N ASN A 91 -7.13 6.11 -16.07
CA ASN A 91 -8.01 4.95 -16.22
C ASN A 91 -7.26 3.74 -16.76
N ASN A 92 -6.23 3.95 -17.60
CA ASN A 92 -5.36 2.90 -18.12
C ASN A 92 -4.03 2.79 -17.35
N TRP A 93 -4.00 3.29 -16.11
CA TRP A 93 -2.76 3.45 -15.34
C TRP A 93 -1.97 2.15 -15.20
N LEU A 94 -2.66 1.01 -15.06
CA LEU A 94 -2.04 -0.31 -14.88
C LEU A 94 -1.37 -0.82 -16.16
N ASP A 95 -1.83 -0.39 -17.34
CA ASP A 95 -1.26 -0.76 -18.64
C ASP A 95 -0.02 0.07 -19.01
N HIS A 96 0.30 1.10 -18.24
CA HIS A 96 1.39 2.02 -18.52
C HIS A 96 2.74 1.50 -18.02
N ASP A 97 3.76 1.63 -18.87
CA ASP A 97 5.14 1.38 -18.48
C ASP A 97 5.75 2.57 -17.72
N ALA A 98 6.99 2.41 -17.24
CA ALA A 98 7.70 3.47 -16.52
C ALA A 98 7.94 4.73 -17.38
N ALA A 99 8.11 4.57 -18.70
CA ALA A 99 8.33 5.69 -19.62
C ALA A 99 7.09 6.58 -19.76
N THR A 100 5.91 5.98 -19.65
CA THR A 100 4.62 6.68 -19.65
C THR A 100 4.28 7.27 -18.28
N ARG A 101 4.50 6.51 -17.19
CA ARG A 101 4.18 6.95 -15.82
C ARG A 101 5.09 8.08 -15.33
N GLY A 102 6.37 8.08 -15.68
CA GLY A 102 7.37 9.03 -15.17
C GLY A 102 7.04 10.51 -15.45
N PRO A 103 6.73 10.89 -16.71
CA PRO A 103 6.31 12.25 -17.05
C PRO A 103 5.02 12.69 -16.32
N ILE A 104 4.03 11.80 -16.19
CA ILE A 104 2.78 12.08 -15.49
C ILE A 104 3.07 12.39 -14.01
N ILE A 105 3.86 11.55 -13.33
CA ILE A 105 4.25 11.76 -11.93
C ILE A 105 5.03 13.07 -11.78
N THR A 106 5.91 13.37 -12.73
CA THR A 106 6.68 14.62 -12.74
C THR A 106 5.78 15.85 -12.80
N ASN A 107 4.79 15.85 -13.69
CA ASN A 107 3.82 16.94 -13.80
C ASN A 107 2.93 17.02 -12.56
N LEU A 108 2.45 15.87 -12.08
CA LEU A 108 1.53 15.76 -10.94
C LEU A 108 2.15 16.30 -9.65
N LYS A 109 3.44 16.02 -9.40
CA LYS A 109 4.20 16.55 -8.25
C LYS A 109 4.12 18.06 -8.12
N THR A 110 4.06 18.77 -9.24
CA THR A 110 4.08 20.24 -9.28
C THR A 110 2.70 20.86 -9.06
N GLN A 111 1.62 20.06 -9.12
CA GLN A 111 0.27 20.55 -8.93
C GLN A 111 0.02 20.94 -7.47
N SER A 112 -0.79 21.98 -7.28
CA SER A 112 -1.19 22.47 -5.96
C SER A 112 -1.89 21.37 -5.15
N SER A 113 -1.50 21.22 -3.89
CA SER A 113 -2.21 20.38 -2.90
C SER A 113 -3.44 21.08 -2.30
N GLY A 114 -3.72 22.32 -2.68
CA GLY A 114 -4.90 23.07 -2.25
C GLY A 114 -4.77 23.82 -0.92
N ALA A 115 -3.75 23.55 -0.11
CA ALA A 115 -3.54 24.23 1.17
C ALA A 115 -2.05 24.48 1.50
N THR A 116 -1.81 25.27 2.54
CA THR A 116 -0.46 25.54 3.08
C THR A 116 0.08 24.35 3.87
N ALA A 117 1.40 24.28 4.06
CA ALA A 117 2.02 23.26 4.91
C ALA A 117 1.47 23.26 6.35
N SER A 118 1.23 24.44 6.92
CA SER A 118 0.65 24.55 8.27
C SER A 118 -0.77 24.02 8.36
N SER A 119 -1.58 24.20 7.31
CA SER A 119 -2.95 23.67 7.25
C SER A 119 -2.94 22.14 7.15
N HIS A 120 -2.10 21.58 6.28
CA HIS A 120 -1.95 20.12 6.17
C HIS A 120 -1.44 19.50 7.47
N TRP A 121 -0.47 20.14 8.13
CA TRP A 121 0.01 19.71 9.45
C TRP A 121 -1.11 19.66 10.49
N ALA A 122 -2.00 20.66 10.51
CA ALA A 122 -3.15 20.68 11.40
C ALA A 122 -4.12 19.51 11.12
N THR A 123 -4.33 19.16 9.85
CA THR A 123 -5.11 17.98 9.46
C THR A 123 -4.47 16.69 9.99
N PHE A 124 -3.17 16.50 9.80
CA PHE A 124 -2.45 15.32 10.28
C PHE A 124 -2.51 15.17 11.80
N ASN A 125 -2.35 16.28 12.53
CA ASN A 125 -2.52 16.34 13.98
C ASN A 125 -3.94 15.91 14.41
N ALA A 126 -4.97 16.32 13.68
CA ALA A 126 -6.35 15.93 13.96
C ALA A 126 -6.61 14.44 13.68
N GLU A 127 -5.96 13.86 12.66
CA GLU A 127 -6.11 12.44 12.32
C GLU A 127 -5.52 11.50 13.38
N ILE A 128 -4.29 11.77 13.85
CA ILE A 128 -3.55 10.85 14.74
C ILE A 128 -3.74 11.20 16.22
N GLY A 129 -4.33 12.36 16.54
CA GLY A 129 -4.55 12.82 17.92
C GLY A 129 -3.27 13.19 18.68
N GLY A 130 -2.11 13.18 18.00
CA GLY A 130 -0.79 13.45 18.56
C GLY A 130 -0.21 14.76 18.02
N GLY A 131 -0.50 15.86 18.71
CA GLY A 131 -0.10 17.23 18.34
C GLY A 131 1.40 17.52 18.45
N GLY A 132 2.20 17.05 17.50
CA GLY A 132 3.58 17.49 17.35
C GLY A 132 3.65 18.97 16.91
N PRO A 133 4.67 19.74 17.33
CA PRO A 133 4.80 21.13 16.92
C PRO A 133 5.07 21.21 15.41
N TYR A 134 4.40 22.15 14.74
CA TYR A 134 4.65 22.42 13.32
C TYR A 134 6.12 22.83 13.11
N PRO A 135 6.87 22.16 12.21
CA PRO A 135 8.31 22.37 12.04
C PRO A 135 8.63 23.64 11.22
N ALA A 136 8.14 24.80 11.67
CA ALA A 136 8.20 26.06 10.92
C ALA A 136 9.63 26.47 10.50
N SER A 137 10.62 26.24 11.36
CA SER A 137 12.02 26.58 11.08
C SER A 137 12.61 25.75 9.93
N LEU A 138 12.24 24.47 9.86
CA LEU A 138 12.72 23.53 8.83
C LEU A 138 12.07 23.80 7.46
N LEU A 139 10.88 24.40 7.45
CA LEU A 139 10.11 24.71 6.25
C LEU A 139 10.31 26.15 5.75
N SER A 140 11.27 26.89 6.30
CA SER A 140 11.51 28.31 5.95
C SER A 140 11.84 28.56 4.46
N SER A 141 12.28 27.52 3.74
CA SER A 141 12.55 27.56 2.30
C SER A 141 11.34 27.20 1.42
N TRP A 142 10.26 26.73 2.02
CA TRP A 142 9.04 26.36 1.31
C TRP A 142 8.20 27.61 0.99
N PRO A 143 7.31 27.56 -0.01
CA PRO A 143 6.43 28.68 -0.31
C PRO A 143 5.52 28.99 0.89
N GLY A 144 5.30 30.28 1.16
CA GLY A 144 4.33 30.72 2.18
C GLY A 144 2.85 30.51 1.79
N GLY A 145 2.59 30.19 0.52
CA GLY A 145 1.26 29.87 -0.01
C GLY A 145 0.98 28.36 -0.04
N ASN A 146 0.11 27.94 -0.94
CA ASN A 146 -0.20 26.52 -1.14
C ASN A 146 1.06 25.75 -1.54
N ILE A 147 1.27 24.59 -0.92
CA ILE A 147 2.35 23.68 -1.30
C ILE A 147 1.90 22.77 -2.44
N ASN A 148 2.84 22.25 -3.22
CA ASN A 148 2.52 21.28 -4.27
C ASN A 148 2.39 19.85 -3.72
N LEU A 149 1.95 18.91 -4.57
CA LEU A 149 1.74 17.51 -4.17
C LEU A 149 3.04 16.84 -3.69
N GLY A 150 4.18 17.15 -4.32
CA GLY A 150 5.48 16.62 -3.88
C GLY A 150 5.86 17.09 -2.47
N GLN A 151 5.63 18.36 -2.17
CA GLN A 151 5.81 18.95 -0.84
C GLN A 151 4.82 18.39 0.18
N TYR A 152 3.56 18.19 -0.21
CA TYR A 152 2.57 17.52 0.63
C TYR A 152 3.03 16.11 1.01
N MET A 153 3.51 15.31 0.04
CA MET A 153 4.04 13.97 0.28
C MET A 153 5.22 14.01 1.27
N ARG A 154 6.18 14.91 1.05
CA ARG A 154 7.32 15.12 1.96
C ARG A 154 6.88 15.45 3.39
N LEU A 155 5.90 16.34 3.53
CA LEU A 155 5.37 16.74 4.83
C LEU A 155 4.66 15.57 5.52
N LYS A 156 3.91 14.78 4.75
CA LYS A 156 3.24 13.57 5.22
C LYS A 156 4.24 12.54 5.73
N GLU A 157 5.26 12.19 4.95
CA GLU A 157 6.28 11.22 5.33
C GLU A 157 7.09 11.68 6.54
N TYR A 158 7.50 12.95 6.59
CA TYR A 158 8.14 13.51 7.78
C TYR A 158 7.24 13.34 9.02
N TYR A 159 5.97 13.71 8.92
CA TYR A 159 5.03 13.54 10.04
C TYR A 159 4.92 12.07 10.46
N GLN A 160 4.85 11.13 9.51
CA GLN A 160 4.78 9.70 9.81
C GLN A 160 6.01 9.22 10.59
N THR A 161 7.21 9.75 10.28
CA THR A 161 8.42 9.44 11.07
C THR A 161 8.35 10.01 12.49
N VAL A 162 7.77 11.20 12.68
CA VAL A 162 7.52 11.77 14.01
C VAL A 162 6.53 10.90 14.79
N ALA A 163 5.41 10.52 14.17
CA ALA A 163 4.35 9.74 14.78
C ALA A 163 4.80 8.32 15.21
N THR A 164 5.79 7.75 14.50
CA THR A 164 6.35 6.42 14.80
C THR A 164 7.48 6.45 15.83
N GLY A 165 7.85 7.63 16.34
CA GLY A 165 8.93 7.79 17.32
C GLY A 165 10.34 7.62 16.73
N TYR A 166 10.48 7.74 15.41
CA TYR A 166 11.79 7.69 14.75
C TYR A 166 12.68 8.85 15.24
N ASN A 167 13.97 8.57 15.47
CA ASN A 167 14.93 9.50 16.06
C ASN A 167 14.41 10.16 17.35
N ASP A 168 13.98 9.36 18.32
CA ASP A 168 13.43 9.84 19.60
C ASP A 168 12.21 10.78 19.44
N GLY A 169 11.51 10.71 18.31
CA GLY A 169 10.36 11.55 17.98
C GLY A 169 10.70 12.83 17.22
N ASP A 170 11.96 13.09 16.90
CA ASP A 170 12.37 14.25 16.09
C ASP A 170 12.05 14.07 14.60
N GLY A 171 11.79 12.83 14.16
CA GLY A 171 11.49 12.51 12.77
C GLY A 171 12.71 12.56 11.84
N ASP A 172 12.48 12.27 10.56
CA ASP A 172 13.50 12.30 9.52
C ASP A 172 13.42 13.59 8.70
N VAL A 173 14.19 14.58 9.11
CA VAL A 173 14.24 15.92 8.48
C VAL A 173 14.66 15.90 7.00
N THR A 174 15.25 14.81 6.50
CA THR A 174 15.66 14.72 5.10
C THR A 174 14.47 14.73 4.14
N TRP A 175 13.28 14.35 4.60
CA TRP A 175 12.03 14.52 3.85
C TRP A 175 11.70 15.98 3.56
N LEU A 176 11.98 16.89 4.50
CA LEU A 176 11.68 18.32 4.36
C LEU A 176 12.66 19.06 3.45
N ASN A 177 13.83 18.45 3.16
CA ASN A 177 14.81 19.02 2.24
C ASN A 177 14.42 18.74 0.77
N LEU A 178 14.03 19.80 0.04
CA LEU A 178 13.63 19.72 -1.37
C LEU A 178 14.73 19.22 -2.32
N SER A 179 16.00 19.26 -1.91
CA SER A 179 17.13 18.75 -2.69
C SER A 179 17.43 17.26 -2.46
N SER A 180 16.72 16.62 -1.53
CA SER A 180 16.89 15.22 -1.16
C SER A 180 15.65 14.40 -1.50
N ARG A 181 15.76 13.07 -1.57
CA ARG A 181 14.61 12.14 -1.66
C ARG A 181 13.67 12.33 -2.86
N GLU A 182 14.15 12.91 -3.96
CA GLU A 182 13.27 13.18 -5.11
C GLU A 182 12.74 11.92 -5.79
N ASP A 183 13.57 10.89 -5.88
CA ASP A 183 13.16 9.57 -6.38
C ASP A 183 12.19 8.91 -5.40
N ASP A 184 12.40 9.05 -4.09
CA ASP A 184 11.50 8.51 -3.06
C ASP A 184 10.12 9.16 -3.16
N VAL A 185 10.04 10.49 -3.32
CA VAL A 185 8.77 11.21 -3.48
C VAL A 185 8.03 10.76 -4.73
N SER A 186 8.76 10.61 -5.85
CA SER A 186 8.19 10.07 -7.09
C SER A 186 7.65 8.65 -6.87
N GLY A 187 8.42 7.79 -6.19
CA GLY A 187 8.02 6.43 -5.85
C GLY A 187 6.79 6.37 -4.94
N ARG A 188 6.70 7.23 -3.92
CA ARG A 188 5.53 7.31 -3.03
C ARG A 188 4.26 7.72 -3.77
N ILE A 189 4.35 8.75 -4.61
CA ILE A 189 3.21 9.20 -5.43
C ILE A 189 2.80 8.09 -6.40
N GLN A 190 3.76 7.42 -7.03
CA GLN A 190 3.48 6.27 -7.90
C GLN A 190 2.79 5.14 -7.15
N ASN A 191 3.20 4.85 -5.91
CA ASN A 191 2.60 3.80 -5.10
C ASN A 191 1.15 4.13 -4.72
N VAL A 192 0.84 5.39 -4.38
CA VAL A 192 -0.54 5.84 -4.20
C VAL A 192 -1.32 5.71 -5.52
N LEU A 193 -0.68 6.12 -6.63
CA LEU A 193 -1.01 5.85 -8.04
C LEU A 193 -1.61 4.46 -8.26
N ASN A 194 -0.71 3.49 -8.09
CA ASN A 194 -0.97 2.07 -8.25
C ASN A 194 -2.05 1.60 -7.27
N GLY A 195 -1.99 2.07 -6.02
CA GLY A 195 -2.94 1.69 -4.97
C GLY A 195 -4.38 2.02 -5.33
N ILE A 196 -4.61 3.22 -5.87
CA ILE A 196 -5.92 3.68 -6.34
C ILE A 196 -6.36 2.85 -7.56
N ALA A 197 -5.48 2.68 -8.55
CA ALA A 197 -5.80 1.96 -9.78
C ALA A 197 -6.20 0.51 -9.51
N GLN A 198 -5.45 -0.17 -8.64
CA GLN A 198 -5.72 -1.53 -8.20
C GLN A 198 -7.05 -1.66 -7.47
N TRP A 199 -7.37 -0.73 -6.56
CA TRP A 199 -8.67 -0.74 -5.92
C TRP A 199 -9.80 -0.54 -6.93
N ALA A 200 -9.64 0.42 -7.84
CA ALA A 200 -10.60 0.68 -8.88
C ALA A 200 -10.87 -0.60 -9.71
N GLU A 201 -9.82 -1.29 -10.16
CA GLU A 201 -9.90 -2.56 -10.89
C GLU A 201 -10.63 -3.63 -10.09
N SER A 202 -10.24 -3.86 -8.83
CA SER A 202 -10.85 -4.86 -7.95
C SER A 202 -12.36 -4.63 -7.73
N TYR A 203 -12.79 -3.38 -7.73
CA TYR A 203 -14.19 -2.98 -7.60
C TYR A 203 -14.89 -2.80 -8.96
N LYS A 204 -14.23 -3.13 -10.08
CA LYS A 204 -14.72 -2.98 -11.45
C LYS A 204 -15.17 -1.55 -11.77
N LYS A 205 -14.42 -0.57 -11.26
CA LYS A 205 -14.58 0.87 -11.50
C LYS A 205 -13.41 1.38 -12.33
N THR A 206 -13.62 2.47 -13.07
CA THR A 206 -12.49 3.24 -13.59
C THR A 206 -11.76 3.93 -12.45
N PHE A 207 -10.49 4.29 -12.65
CA PHE A 207 -9.71 5.06 -11.67
C PHE A 207 -10.48 6.31 -11.22
N GLN A 208 -11.02 7.06 -12.18
CA GLN A 208 -11.82 8.26 -11.90
C GLN A 208 -13.06 7.95 -11.07
N ALA A 209 -13.85 6.94 -11.46
CA ALA A 209 -15.09 6.59 -10.76
C ALA A 209 -14.82 6.09 -9.33
N TYR A 210 -13.69 5.43 -9.10
CA TYR A 210 -13.26 5.07 -7.75
C TYR A 210 -12.90 6.30 -6.92
N LEU A 211 -12.15 7.27 -7.45
CA LEU A 211 -11.83 8.49 -6.70
C LEU A 211 -13.01 9.44 -6.46
N ASP A 212 -14.03 9.41 -7.30
CA ASP A 212 -15.26 10.20 -7.09
C ASP A 212 -16.10 9.66 -5.92
N SER A 213 -16.01 8.36 -5.63
CA SER A 213 -16.65 7.72 -4.49
C SER A 213 -15.81 6.54 -4.02
N PRO A 214 -14.74 6.82 -3.24
CA PRO A 214 -13.91 5.78 -2.66
C PRO A 214 -14.79 4.93 -1.75
N ASP A 215 -14.74 3.60 -1.93
CA ASP A 215 -15.52 2.72 -1.09
C ASP A 215 -14.94 2.75 0.34
N PRO A 216 -15.72 3.07 1.39
CA PRO A 216 -15.23 3.06 2.77
C PRO A 216 -14.83 1.65 3.24
N GLY A 217 -15.12 0.60 2.47
CA GLY A 217 -14.80 -0.79 2.78
C GLY A 217 -13.39 -1.24 2.43
N LEU A 218 -12.38 -0.35 2.48
CA LEU A 218 -11.00 -0.81 2.35
C LEU A 218 -10.66 -1.71 3.55
N PRO A 219 -10.26 -2.96 3.31
CA PRO A 219 -9.97 -3.89 4.39
C PRO A 219 -8.77 -3.40 5.20
N ASP A 220 -8.92 -3.44 6.52
CA ASP A 220 -7.87 -3.09 7.48
C ASP A 220 -6.61 -3.95 7.29
N MET A 221 -6.75 -5.16 6.76
CA MET A 221 -5.68 -6.08 6.42
C MET A 221 -5.97 -6.64 5.03
N PHE A 222 -5.03 -6.54 4.10
CA PHE A 222 -5.17 -7.24 2.83
C PHE A 222 -3.87 -7.85 2.34
N ILE A 223 -4.01 -8.97 1.64
CA ILE A 223 -2.94 -9.61 0.87
C ILE A 223 -3.50 -9.96 -0.49
N GLU A 224 -2.80 -9.53 -1.53
CA GLU A 224 -3.15 -9.76 -2.92
C GLU A 224 -1.98 -10.50 -3.60
N GLY A 225 -2.20 -11.75 -4.04
CA GLY A 225 -1.16 -12.60 -4.63
C GLY A 225 -1.32 -14.09 -4.36
N LEU A 226 -0.20 -14.81 -4.34
CA LEU A 226 -0.12 -16.24 -4.06
C LEU A 226 0.43 -16.46 -2.64
N LEU A 227 -0.38 -17.05 -1.76
CA LEU A 227 0.08 -17.51 -0.46
C LEU A 227 0.18 -19.04 -0.48
N TYR A 228 1.34 -19.56 -0.13
CA TYR A 228 1.59 -21.00 -0.04
C TYR A 228 2.25 -21.35 1.29
N ALA A 229 1.54 -22.10 2.13
CA ALA A 229 2.10 -22.71 3.33
C ALA A 229 2.23 -24.23 3.15
N ASP A 230 3.36 -24.81 3.56
CA ASP A 230 3.49 -26.27 3.62
C ASP A 230 2.58 -26.85 4.72
N ASP A 231 2.33 -26.12 5.81
CA ASP A 231 1.41 -26.50 6.87
C ASP A 231 0.19 -25.58 6.95
N SER A 232 0.22 -24.51 7.74
CA SER A 232 -0.96 -23.66 8.00
C SER A 232 -0.79 -22.19 7.60
N ILE A 233 -1.92 -21.52 7.30
CA ILE A 233 -2.00 -20.06 7.15
C ILE A 233 -2.89 -19.51 8.26
N ILE A 234 -2.37 -18.60 9.08
CA ILE A 234 -3.06 -18.07 10.25
C ILE A 234 -3.07 -16.54 10.17
N VAL A 235 -4.25 -15.93 10.10
CA VAL A 235 -4.46 -14.49 10.18
C VAL A 235 -5.06 -14.15 11.53
N ASN A 236 -4.35 -13.39 12.37
CA ASN A 236 -4.86 -12.89 13.64
C ASN A 236 -5.29 -11.43 13.46
N ALA A 237 -6.59 -11.21 13.25
CA ALA A 237 -7.12 -9.93 12.80
C ALA A 237 -7.47 -8.95 13.93
N SER A 238 -7.69 -9.42 15.16
CA SER A 238 -7.86 -8.52 16.33
C SER A 238 -8.91 -7.40 16.15
N GLY A 239 -10.06 -7.72 15.54
CA GLY A 239 -11.17 -6.80 15.26
C GLY A 239 -11.06 -6.05 13.93
N LYS A 240 -9.99 -6.26 13.18
CA LYS A 240 -9.74 -5.67 11.85
C LYS A 240 -10.44 -6.47 10.75
N SER A 241 -10.81 -5.80 9.66
CA SER A 241 -11.32 -6.44 8.45
C SER A 241 -10.19 -7.01 7.61
N VAL A 242 -10.38 -8.19 7.01
CA VAL A 242 -9.36 -8.94 6.27
C VAL A 242 -9.83 -9.19 4.84
N ARG A 243 -8.95 -8.99 3.85
CA ARG A 243 -9.15 -9.41 2.46
C ARG A 243 -7.95 -10.23 1.97
N LEU A 244 -8.20 -11.44 1.52
CA LEU A 244 -7.22 -12.27 0.80
C LEU A 244 -7.67 -12.35 -0.66
N GLU A 245 -6.85 -11.86 -1.58
CA GLU A 245 -7.16 -11.79 -3.01
C GLU A 245 -6.10 -12.52 -3.82
N GLY A 246 -6.51 -13.31 -4.81
CA GLY A 246 -5.62 -14.21 -5.56
C GLY A 246 -5.81 -15.68 -5.16
N ALA A 247 -4.74 -16.39 -4.83
CA ALA A 247 -4.82 -17.80 -4.43
C ALA A 247 -4.11 -18.06 -3.09
N VAL A 248 -4.79 -18.77 -2.21
CA VAL A 248 -4.31 -19.11 -0.87
C VAL A 248 -4.32 -20.63 -0.74
N VAL A 249 -3.17 -21.22 -0.41
CA VAL A 249 -2.99 -22.66 -0.32
C VAL A 249 -2.25 -23.00 0.97
N ALA A 250 -2.87 -23.83 1.80
CA ALA A 250 -2.24 -24.55 2.90
C ALA A 250 -2.22 -26.04 2.52
N LYS A 251 -1.04 -26.67 2.50
CA LYS A 251 -0.88 -28.02 1.95
C LYS A 251 -1.33 -29.11 2.90
N THR A 252 -0.99 -29.02 4.19
CA THR A 252 -1.37 -30.03 5.19
C THR A 252 -2.28 -29.52 6.31
N GLY A 253 -2.22 -28.23 6.60
CA GLY A 253 -2.96 -27.59 7.68
C GLY A 253 -4.12 -26.73 7.20
N ASP A 254 -4.62 -25.88 8.10
CA ASP A 254 -5.80 -25.05 7.88
C ASP A 254 -5.43 -23.63 7.45
N ILE A 255 -6.39 -22.96 6.80
CA ILE A 255 -6.41 -21.51 6.64
C ILE A 255 -7.35 -20.95 7.71
N LYS A 256 -6.82 -20.17 8.66
CA LYS A 256 -7.56 -19.62 9.81
C LYS A 256 -7.53 -18.11 9.78
N ILE A 257 -8.69 -17.47 9.93
CA ILE A 257 -8.82 -16.01 10.11
C ILE A 257 -9.51 -15.76 11.46
N ASN A 258 -8.73 -15.37 12.46
CA ASN A 258 -9.17 -15.22 13.83
C ASN A 258 -9.58 -13.78 14.14
N GLY A 259 -10.79 -13.60 14.66
CA GLY A 259 -11.24 -12.34 15.25
C GLY A 259 -11.37 -11.19 14.26
N ALA A 260 -11.67 -11.44 12.98
CA ALA A 260 -11.89 -10.40 11.99
C ALA A 260 -13.29 -9.76 12.14
N SER A 261 -13.40 -8.45 11.93
CA SER A 261 -14.72 -7.77 11.88
C SER A 261 -15.45 -8.04 10.56
N LYS A 262 -14.68 -8.34 9.51
CA LYS A 262 -15.14 -8.76 8.18
C LYS A 262 -14.02 -9.60 7.55
N ALA A 263 -14.33 -10.68 6.86
CA ALA A 263 -13.36 -11.46 6.10
C ALA A 263 -13.84 -11.64 4.66
N GLU A 264 -12.99 -11.28 3.70
CA GLU A 264 -13.22 -11.44 2.27
C GLU A 264 -12.11 -12.33 1.71
N ALA A 265 -12.50 -13.37 0.99
CA ALA A 265 -11.57 -14.19 0.24
C ALA A 265 -12.03 -14.19 -1.22
N ILE A 266 -11.21 -13.61 -2.08
CA ILE A 266 -11.54 -13.34 -3.48
C ILE A 266 -10.56 -14.12 -4.32
N TYR A 267 -11.09 -15.14 -5.01
CA TYR A 267 -10.31 -15.83 -6.01
C TYR A 267 -10.21 -14.96 -7.26
N ASP A 268 -9.02 -14.45 -7.54
CA ASP A 268 -8.73 -13.72 -8.76
C ASP A 268 -8.00 -14.64 -9.75
N ARG A 269 -8.77 -15.17 -10.70
CA ARG A 269 -8.27 -16.05 -11.74
C ARG A 269 -7.34 -15.33 -12.71
N GLU A 270 -7.66 -14.09 -13.05
CA GLU A 270 -6.89 -13.34 -14.05
C GLU A 270 -5.52 -13.00 -13.49
N LEU A 271 -5.46 -12.58 -12.22
CA LEU A 271 -4.23 -12.48 -11.46
C LEU A 271 -3.46 -13.80 -11.52
N VAL A 272 -4.05 -14.92 -11.11
CA VAL A 272 -3.39 -16.24 -11.12
C VAL A 272 -2.88 -16.64 -12.51
N ASP A 273 -3.69 -16.48 -13.55
CA ASP A 273 -3.35 -16.84 -14.94
C ASP A 273 -2.20 -15.93 -15.48
N ASN A 274 -2.23 -14.63 -15.16
CA ASN A 274 -1.16 -13.70 -15.52
C ASN A 274 0.18 -14.07 -14.85
N LEU A 275 0.16 -14.50 -13.58
CA LEU A 275 1.36 -14.95 -12.86
C LEU A 275 2.00 -16.19 -13.48
N TYR A 276 1.20 -17.14 -13.94
CA TYR A 276 1.71 -18.33 -14.62
C TYR A 276 2.28 -18.01 -16.00
N SER A 277 1.67 -17.06 -16.72
CA SER A 277 2.15 -16.65 -18.05
C SER A 277 3.55 -16.01 -18.00
N ALA A 278 3.88 -15.28 -16.93
CA ALA A 278 5.19 -14.66 -16.72
C ALA A 278 6.32 -15.66 -16.42
N GLY A 279 6.00 -16.87 -15.92
CA GLY A 279 6.97 -17.89 -15.51
C GLY A 279 7.46 -18.82 -16.64
N GLY A 280 6.88 -18.77 -17.84
CA GLY A 280 7.31 -19.56 -19.00
C GLY A 280 7.07 -21.09 -18.93
N THR A 281 6.54 -21.60 -17.82
CA THR A 281 6.12 -23.01 -17.65
C THR A 281 4.64 -23.16 -18.00
N GLY A 282 4.30 -24.19 -18.79
CA GLY A 282 2.95 -24.41 -19.35
C GLY A 282 1.80 -24.46 -18.32
N PRO A 283 0.54 -24.48 -18.80
CA PRO A 283 -0.62 -24.20 -17.97
C PRO A 283 -0.78 -25.23 -16.84
N MET A 284 -0.59 -24.80 -15.59
CA MET A 284 -1.08 -25.54 -14.44
C MET A 284 -2.50 -25.09 -14.13
N LEU A 285 -3.44 -26.04 -14.11
CA LEU A 285 -4.80 -25.80 -13.67
C LEU A 285 -4.84 -25.81 -12.13
N LEU A 286 -5.23 -24.70 -11.51
CA LEU A 286 -5.72 -24.72 -10.13
C LEU A 286 -7.12 -25.35 -10.15
N GLU A 287 -7.21 -26.65 -9.85
CA GLU A 287 -8.48 -27.39 -10.01
C GLU A 287 -9.50 -27.07 -8.92
N LYS A 288 -9.06 -26.74 -7.68
CA LYS A 288 -9.94 -26.47 -6.53
C LYS A 288 -9.30 -25.52 -5.51
N VAL A 289 -10.12 -24.62 -4.97
CA VAL A 289 -9.83 -23.84 -3.76
C VAL A 289 -10.85 -24.28 -2.71
N PHE A 290 -10.38 -24.71 -1.54
CA PHE A 290 -11.25 -25.04 -0.40
C PHE A 290 -11.12 -23.93 0.63
N MET A 291 -12.23 -23.29 0.97
CA MET A 291 -12.31 -22.31 2.05
C MET A 291 -13.37 -22.79 3.03
N THR A 292 -12.98 -22.88 4.29
CA THR A 292 -13.89 -23.19 5.40
C THR A 292 -13.83 -22.00 6.34
N PHE A 293 -14.98 -21.35 6.54
CA PHE A 293 -15.11 -20.27 7.53
C PHE A 293 -15.77 -20.87 8.77
N GLU A 294 -15.15 -20.70 9.94
CA GLU A 294 -15.76 -20.97 11.24
C GLU A 294 -16.15 -19.65 11.92
#